data_AF-A0A6N7GZ68-F1
#
_entry.id   AF-A0A6N7GZ68-F1
#
_cell.length_a   1.000
_cell.length_b   1.000
_cell.length_c   1.000
_cell.angle_alpha   90.00
_cell.angle_beta   90.00
_cell.angle_gamma   90.00
#
_symmetry.space_group_name_H-M   'P 1'
#
loop_
_entity.id
_entity.type
_entity.pdbx_description
1 polymer ?
#
loop_
_entity_poly.entity_id
_entity_poly.type
_entity_poly.pdbx_seq_one_letter_code
_entity_poly.pdbx_strand_id
1 'polypeptide(L)' 'MANLQLTFASALYDRMQPIYTGEVKPEGIDLNFIRIEQPR' A
#
# COMPACT_ATOMS: atom_id res chain seq x y z
N MET A 1 18.08 4.47 -10.63
CA MET A 1 16.98 3.78 -11.35
C MET A 1 15.68 4.45 -10.93
N ALA A 2 14.70 4.60 -11.81
CA ALA A 2 13.40 5.14 -11.39
C ALA A 2 12.64 4.09 -10.57
N ASN A 3 11.93 4.53 -9.53
CA ASN A 3 11.08 3.64 -8.73
C ASN A 3 9.94 3.08 -9.60
N LEU A 4 9.56 1.83 -9.34
CA LEU A 4 8.42 1.19 -10.00
C LEU A 4 7.11 1.77 -9.46
N GLN A 5 6.27 2.30 -10.35
CA GLN A 5 4.92 2.75 -9.98
C GLN A 5 4.01 1.54 -9.82
N LEU A 6 3.48 1.32 -8.61
CA LEU A 6 2.57 0.21 -8.31
C LEU A 6 1.36 0.72 -7.56
N THR A 7 0.17 0.31 -8.00
CA THR A 7 -1.08 0.56 -7.25
C THR A 7 -1.57 -0.75 -6.66
N PHE A 8 -1.80 -0.77 -5.36
CA PHE A 8 -2.32 -1.93 -4.64
C PHE A 8 -3.61 -1.56 -3.93
N ALA A 9 -4.70 -2.24 -4.29
CA ALA A 9 -6.02 -1.95 -3.76
C ALA A 9 -6.56 -3.16 -2.97
N SER A 10 -6.77 -2.99 -1.67
CA SER A 10 -7.27 -4.07 -0.80
C SER A 10 -7.98 -3.52 0.43
N ALA A 11 -8.68 -4.41 1.15
CA ALA A 11 -9.06 -4.13 2.53
C ALA A 11 -7.81 -3.89 3.40
N LEU A 12 -7.97 -3.08 4.44
CA LEU A 12 -6.89 -2.77 5.37
C LEU A 12 -6.78 -3.87 6.42
N TYR A 13 -5.76 -4.71 6.30
CA TYR A 13 -5.39 -5.69 7.30
C TYR A 13 -4.26 -5.14 8.18
N ASP A 14 -4.09 -5.67 9.41
CA ASP A 14 -3.05 -5.24 10.35
C ASP A 14 -1.65 -5.21 9.71
N ARG A 15 -1.32 -6.22 8.89
CA ARG A 15 -0.03 -6.30 8.19
C ARG A 15 0.18 -5.22 7.12
N MET A 16 -0.91 -4.66 6.59
CA MET A 16 -0.86 -3.59 5.59
C MET A 16 -0.92 -2.19 6.22
N GLN A 17 -1.21 -2.09 7.51
CA GLN A 17 -1.31 -0.83 8.24
C GLN A 17 0.00 -0.03 8.25
N PRO A 18 1.21 -0.63 8.42
CA PRO A 18 2.48 0.12 8.34
C PRO A 18 2.75 0.67 6.94
N ILE A 19 2.30 -0.03 5.90
CA ILE A 19 2.41 0.42 4.50
C ILE A 19 1.44 1.57 4.23
N TYR A 20 0.20 1.46 4.73
CA TYR A 20 -0.82 2.50 4.57
C TYR A 20 -0.50 3.79 5.34
N THR A 21 0.07 3.66 6.55
CA THR A 21 0.49 4.80 7.38
C THR A 21 1.82 5.42 6.93
N GLY A 22 2.56 4.74 6.07
CA GLY A 22 3.87 5.18 5.60
C GLY A 22 5.03 4.95 6.58
N GLU A 23 4.79 4.21 7.67
CA GLU A 23 5.82 3.72 8.59
C GLU A 23 6.81 2.78 7.87
N VAL A 24 6.29 1.98 6.93
CA VAL A 24 7.10 1.14 6.04
C VAL A 24 6.97 1.66 4.61
N LYS A 25 8.11 2.01 4.00
CA LYS A 25 8.20 2.41 2.59
C LYS A 25 9.06 1.39 1.83
N PRO A 26 8.50 0.68 0.83
CA PRO A 26 9.27 -0.25 0.03
C PRO A 26 10.32 0.49 -0.81
N GLU A 27 11.55 -0.03 -0.80
CA GLU A 27 12.64 0.54 -1.60
C GLU A 27 12.44 0.21 -3.09
N GLY A 28 12.65 1.19 -3.95
CA GLY A 28 12.52 1.01 -5.41
C GLY A 28 11.09 0.94 -5.93
N ILE A 29 10.07 1.17 -5.08
CA ILE A 29 8.64 1.15 -5.47
C ILE A 29 7.96 2.41 -4.96
N ASP A 30 7.31 3.13 -5.88
CA ASP A 30 6.34 4.16 -5.54
C ASP A 30 4.96 3.49 -5.44
N LEU A 31 4.63 3.08 -4.21
CA LEU A 31 3.41 2.32 -3.94
C LEU A 31 2.25 3.25 -3.61
N ASN A 32 1.20 3.19 -4.42
CA ASN A 32 -0.10 3.80 -4.17
C ASN A 32 -1.06 2.76 -3.55
N PHE A 33 -1.26 2.82 -2.24
CA PHE A 33 -2.19 1.92 -1.55
C PHE A 33 -3.61 2.52 -1.51
N ILE A 34 -4.56 1.81 -2.10
CA ILE A 34 -5.97 2.21 -2.11
C ILE A 34 -6.75 1.30 -1.16
N ARG A 35 -7.25 1.88 -0.06
CA ARG A 35 -8.08 1.16 0.91
C ARG A 35 -9.47 0.94 0.31
N ILE A 36 -9.85 -0.32 0.11
CA ILE A 36 -11.20 -0.71 -0.33
C ILE A 36 -11.89 -1.42 0.84
N GLU A 37 -12.93 -0.79 1.39
CA GLU A 37 -13.84 -1.45 2.32
C GLU A 37 -15.04 -1.96 1.55
N GLN A 38 -15.13 -3.28 1.36
CA GLN A 38 -16.37 -3.91 0.91
C GLN A 38 -17.18 -4.37 2.14
N PRO A 39 -18.46 -3.99 2.24
CA PRO A 39 -19.35 -4.59 3.22
C PRO A 39 -19.49 -6.07 2.87
N ARG A 40 -19.22 -6.93 3.86
CA ARG A 40 -19.41 -8.39 3.76
C ARG A 40 -20.89 -8.75 3.76
#